data_AF-A0A432QXK8-F1
#
_entry.id   AF-A0A432QXK8-F1
#
_cell.length_a   1.000
_cell.length_b   1.000
_cell.length_c   1.000
_cell.angle_alpha   90.00
_cell.angle_beta   90.00
_cell.angle_gamma   90.00
#
_symmetry.space_group_name_H-M   'P 1'
#
loop_
_entity.id
_entity.type
_entity.pdbx_description
1 polymer ?
#
loop_
_entity_poly.entity_id
_entity_poly.type
_entity_poly.pdbx_seq_one_letter_code
_entity_poly.pdbx_strand_id
1 'polypeptide(L)'
;MKKIIWIVLAVLLIGGGVITLKKKKQAMADIPPMKLYHQIVEVVEPKTEGILLTLPALAEVHSDLDVILSSKLASRINSMVKSGDTVHKGDVVATLDHEELLAKKEAI
;
A
#
# COMPACT_ATOMS: atom_id res chain seq x y z
N MET A 1 31.99 -94.06 12.91
CA MET A 1 32.85 -92.86 12.71
C MET A 1 32.36 -91.92 11.60
N LYS A 2 31.99 -92.39 10.39
CA LYS A 2 31.53 -91.52 9.28
C LYS A 2 30.29 -90.65 9.56
N LYS A 3 29.32 -91.14 10.35
CA LYS A 3 28.08 -90.39 10.67
C LYS A 3 28.32 -89.17 11.57
N ILE A 4 29.30 -89.23 12.47
CA ILE A 4 29.63 -88.14 13.41
C ILE A 4 30.25 -86.96 12.64
N ILE A 5 31.11 -87.25 11.66
CA ILE A 5 31.73 -86.22 10.80
C ILE A 5 30.68 -85.44 10.01
N TRP A 6 29.67 -86.13 9.47
CA TRP A 6 28.56 -85.48 8.75
C TRP A 6 27.69 -84.59 9.66
N ILE A 7 27.46 -85.02 10.91
CA ILE A 7 26.70 -84.22 11.88
C ILE A 7 27.47 -82.96 12.27
N VAL A 8 28.77 -83.08 12.55
CA VAL A 8 29.63 -81.93 12.89
C VAL A 8 29.70 -80.93 11.73
N LEU A 9 29.82 -81.43 10.49
CA LEU A 9 29.83 -80.58 9.30
C LEU A 9 28.51 -79.82 9.10
N ALA A 10 27.37 -80.50 9.33
CA ALA A 10 26.05 -79.88 9.26
C ALA A 10 25.87 -78.80 10.33
N VAL A 11 26.29 -79.05 11.57
CA VAL A 11 26.24 -78.07 12.66
C VAL A 11 27.14 -76.86 12.35
N LEU A 12 28.31 -77.07 11.76
CA LEU A 12 29.24 -76.00 11.42
C LEU A 12 28.71 -75.10 10.29
N LEU A 13 28.05 -75.68 9.27
CA LEU A 13 27.39 -74.92 8.20
C LEU A 13 26.20 -74.10 8.73
N ILE A 14 25.35 -74.70 9.57
CA ILE A 14 24.20 -74.01 10.16
C ILE A 14 24.67 -72.89 11.08
N GLY A 15 25.67 -73.16 11.94
CA GLY A 15 26.27 -72.16 12.83
C GLY A 15 26.90 -71.00 12.06
N GLY A 16 27.68 -71.30 11.01
CA GLY A 16 28.29 -70.29 10.14
C GLY A 16 27.25 -69.42 9.42
N GLY A 17 26.17 -70.02 8.93
CA GLY A 17 25.07 -69.32 8.29
C GLY A 17 24.36 -68.34 9.25
N VAL A 18 24.06 -68.78 10.47
CA VAL A 18 23.38 -67.93 11.46
C VAL A 18 24.25 -66.74 11.88
N ILE A 19 25.55 -66.95 12.08
CA ILE A 19 26.47 -65.88 12.50
C ILE A 19 26.61 -64.81 11.41
N THR A 20 26.75 -65.22 10.15
CA THR A 20 26.87 -64.29 9.01
C THR A 20 25.60 -63.48 8.79
N LEU A 21 24.43 -64.10 8.94
CA LEU A 21 23.14 -63.41 8.91
C LEU A 21 22.99 -62.38 10.05
N LYS A 22 23.40 -62.74 11.27
CA LYS A 22 23.37 -61.82 12.42
C LYS A 22 24.30 -60.62 12.21
N LYS A 23 25.54 -60.86 11.76
CA LYS A 23 26.50 -59.80 11.46
C LYS A 23 26.01 -58.85 10.37
N LYS A 24 25.38 -59.38 9.31
CA LYS A 24 24.81 -58.55 8.24
C LYS A 24 23.63 -57.70 8.71
N LYS A 25 22.77 -58.24 9.58
CA LYS A 25 21.68 -57.47 10.20
C LYS A 25 22.19 -56.37 11.12
N GLN A 26 23.23 -56.64 11.91
CA GLN A 26 23.87 -55.61 12.75
C GLN A 26 24.52 -54.53 11.89
N ALA A 27 25.26 -54.92 10.85
CA ALA A 27 25.88 -53.97 9.93
C ALA A 27 24.87 -53.08 9.19
N MET A 28 23.65 -53.56 8.94
CA MET A 28 22.56 -52.76 8.36
C MET A 28 21.89 -51.85 9.39
N ALA A 29 21.80 -52.28 10.65
CA ALA A 29 21.27 -51.47 11.75
C ALA A 29 22.23 -50.33 12.14
N ASP A 30 23.53 -50.55 12.00
CA ASP A 30 24.57 -49.55 12.28
C ASP A 30 24.76 -48.53 11.13
N ILE A 31 24.00 -48.63 10.03
CA ILE A 31 24.05 -47.63 8.97
C ILE A 31 23.37 -46.35 9.50
N PRO A 32 24.10 -45.24 9.66
CA PRO A 32 23.51 -44.01 10.14
C PRO A 32 22.48 -43.50 9.12
N PRO A 33 21.34 -42.97 9.57
CA PRO A 33 20.34 -42.42 8.68
C PRO A 33 20.93 -41.26 7.86
N MET A 34 20.44 -41.11 6.63
CA MET A 34 20.87 -40.05 5.72
C MET A 34 20.65 -38.68 6.38
N LYS A 35 21.70 -37.84 6.39
CA LYS A 35 21.60 -36.46 6.85
C LYS A 35 20.77 -35.66 5.87
N LEU A 36 19.59 -35.20 6.29
CA LEU A 36 18.74 -34.30 5.52
C LEU A 36 19.26 -32.86 5.65
N TYR A 37 19.75 -32.30 4.56
CA TYR A 37 20.03 -30.87 4.45
C TYR A 37 18.74 -30.16 4.09
N HIS A 38 18.15 -29.49 5.07
CA HIS A 38 16.96 -28.68 4.83
C HIS A 38 17.39 -27.39 4.15
N GLN A 39 16.84 -27.12 2.98
CA GLN A 39 16.94 -25.81 2.36
C GLN A 39 15.93 -24.90 3.05
N ILE A 40 16.42 -23.93 3.81
CA ILE A 40 15.57 -22.94 4.48
C ILE A 40 15.01 -22.04 3.39
N VAL A 41 13.70 -22.14 3.16
CA VAL A 41 12.96 -21.22 2.30
C VAL A 41 11.99 -20.44 3.15
N GLU A 42 11.90 -19.15 2.90
CA GLU A 42 10.93 -18.29 3.56
C GLU A 42 9.56 -18.53 2.92
N VAL A 43 8.59 -18.91 3.73
CA VAL A 43 7.20 -19.14 3.29
C VAL A 43 6.34 -18.07 3.92
N VAL A 44 5.57 -17.37 3.09
CA VAL A 44 4.59 -16.37 3.51
C VAL A 44 3.20 -16.87 3.15
N GLU A 45 2.29 -16.88 4.11
CA GLU A 45 0.88 -17.20 3.90
C GLU A 45 0.10 -15.92 3.56
N PRO A 46 -0.56 -15.85 2.38
CA PRO A 46 -1.35 -14.68 2.02
C PRO A 46 -2.58 -14.57 2.92
N LYS A 47 -2.81 -13.38 3.47
CA LYS A 47 -4.00 -13.04 4.26
C LYS A 47 -4.84 -12.01 3.51
N THR A 48 -6.15 -12.21 3.51
CA THR A 48 -7.09 -11.21 2.97
C THR A 48 -7.42 -10.21 4.06
N GLU A 49 -7.03 -8.97 3.85
CA GLU A 49 -7.32 -7.85 4.75
C GLU A 49 -7.92 -6.69 3.94
N GLY A 50 -8.84 -5.95 4.55
CA GLY A 50 -9.41 -4.75 3.94
C GLY A 50 -8.40 -3.60 4.04
N ILE A 51 -7.87 -3.17 2.90
CA ILE A 51 -6.96 -2.02 2.84
C ILE A 51 -7.71 -0.75 2.45
N LEU A 52 -7.40 0.37 3.11
CA LEU A 52 -7.88 1.70 2.72
C LEU A 52 -6.87 2.31 1.75
N LEU A 53 -7.28 2.49 0.50
CA LEU A 53 -6.47 3.13 -0.53
C LEU A 53 -6.62 4.66 -0.45
N THR A 54 -5.64 5.34 0.14
CA THR A 54 -5.58 6.81 0.14
C THR A 54 -4.82 7.30 -1.07
N LEU A 55 -5.50 7.98 -2.00
CA LEU A 55 -4.88 8.63 -3.14
C LEU A 55 -4.76 10.14 -2.89
N PRO A 56 -3.58 10.75 -3.07
CA PRO A 56 -3.45 12.20 -3.02
C PRO A 56 -4.14 12.82 -4.23
N ALA A 57 -4.92 13.87 -4.00
CA ALA A 57 -5.52 14.67 -5.06
C ALA A 57 -5.04 16.12 -4.93
N LEU A 58 -4.74 16.74 -6.07
CA LEU A 58 -4.55 18.18 -6.16
C LEU A 58 -5.89 18.81 -6.53
N ALA A 59 -6.26 19.88 -5.82
CA ALA A 59 -7.46 20.64 -6.09
C ALA A 59 -7.16 22.13 -6.01
N GLU A 60 -7.88 22.92 -6.80
CA GLU A 60 -7.84 24.38 -6.78
C GLU A 60 -9.10 24.91 -6.10
N VAL A 61 -8.94 25.94 -5.27
CA VAL A 61 -10.07 26.59 -4.60
C VAL A 61 -10.49 27.79 -5.43
N HIS A 62 -11.74 27.76 -5.89
CA HIS A 62 -12.37 28.88 -6.59
C HIS A 62 -13.42 29.53 -5.68
N SER A 63 -13.62 30.84 -5.85
CA SER A 63 -14.71 31.55 -5.18
C SER A 63 -15.99 31.38 -6.00
N ASP A 64 -17.06 30.92 -5.37
CA ASP A 64 -18.38 30.83 -6.02
C ASP A 64 -19.03 32.21 -6.24
N LEU A 65 -18.50 33.26 -5.58
CA LEU A 65 -19.10 34.59 -5.50
C LEU A 65 -18.17 35.66 -6.12
N ASP A 66 -17.82 35.49 -7.39
CA ASP A 66 -17.17 36.55 -8.17
C ASP A 66 -18.22 37.47 -8.82
N VAL A 67 -18.04 38.79 -8.69
CA VAL A 67 -19.01 39.78 -9.16
C VAL A 67 -18.28 40.88 -9.92
N ILE A 68 -18.69 41.08 -11.18
CA ILE A 68 -18.26 42.21 -11.99
C ILE A 68 -19.24 43.36 -11.78
N LEU A 69 -18.78 44.44 -11.12
CA LEU A 69 -19.56 45.64 -10.90
C LEU A 69 -19.39 46.61 -12.07
N SER A 70 -20.49 47.15 -12.58
CA SER A 70 -20.50 48.16 -13.64
C SER A 70 -21.44 49.31 -13.31
N SER A 71 -21.09 50.51 -13.77
CA SER A 71 -21.98 51.66 -13.67
C SER A 71 -23.02 51.62 -14.76
N LYS A 72 -24.28 51.94 -14.43
CA LYS A 72 -25.35 52.13 -15.41
C LYS A 72 -25.19 53.42 -16.23
N LEU A 73 -24.45 54.39 -15.71
CA LEU A 73 -24.26 55.70 -16.31
C LEU A 73 -22.77 55.93 -16.57
N ALA A 74 -22.46 56.50 -17.74
CA ALA A 74 -21.11 56.95 -18.03
C ALA A 74 -20.84 58.24 -17.24
N SER A 75 -19.82 58.21 -16.38
CA SER A 75 -19.39 59.37 -15.62
C SER A 75 -17.94 59.23 -15.18
N ARG A 76 -17.34 60.34 -14.73
CA ARG A 76 -16.00 60.38 -14.15
C ARG A 76 -16.00 59.73 -12.77
N ILE A 77 -14.95 58.98 -12.44
CA ILE A 77 -14.74 58.41 -11.10
C ILE A 77 -14.13 59.48 -10.19
N ASN A 78 -14.75 59.74 -9.04
CA ASN A 78 -14.27 60.66 -8.01
C ASN A 78 -13.42 59.93 -6.96
N SER A 79 -13.87 58.75 -6.52
CA SER A 79 -13.12 57.90 -5.61
C SER A 79 -13.39 56.41 -5.87
N MET A 80 -12.45 55.56 -5.47
CA MET A 80 -12.55 54.11 -5.57
C MET A 80 -11.77 53.46 -4.42
N VAL A 81 -12.30 52.36 -3.90
CA VAL A 81 -11.62 51.50 -2.92
C VAL A 81 -10.38 50.87 -3.57
N LYS A 82 -9.31 50.63 -2.80
CA LYS A 82 -8.07 50.06 -3.37
C LYS A 82 -8.25 48.57 -3.62
N SER A 83 -7.57 48.06 -4.64
CA SER A 83 -7.52 46.61 -4.86
C SER A 83 -6.91 45.90 -3.66
N GLY A 84 -7.58 44.83 -3.21
CA GLY A 84 -7.17 44.03 -2.06
C GLY A 84 -7.80 44.45 -0.72
N ASP A 85 -8.49 45.59 -0.68
CA ASP A 85 -9.24 45.99 0.50
C ASP A 85 -10.48 45.09 0.68
N THR A 86 -10.82 44.81 1.94
CA THR A 86 -12.03 44.05 2.28
C THR A 86 -13.24 44.98 2.33
N VAL A 87 -14.33 44.60 1.66
CA VAL A 87 -15.58 45.35 1.62
C VAL A 87 -16.75 44.45 2.02
N HIS A 88 -17.81 45.05 2.56
CA HIS A 88 -19.03 44.35 2.96
C HIS A 88 -20.19 44.70 2.02
N LYS A 89 -21.23 43.87 2.06
CA LYS A 89 -22.45 44.12 1.29
C LYS A 89 -23.08 45.44 1.70
N GLY A 90 -23.22 46.34 0.74
CA GLY A 90 -23.79 47.69 0.93
C GLY A 90 -22.74 48.79 1.01
N ASP A 91 -21.45 48.44 1.06
CA ASP A 91 -20.38 49.42 1.04
C ASP A 91 -20.26 50.10 -0.33
N VAL A 92 -19.95 51.39 -0.31
CA VAL A 92 -19.71 52.17 -1.54
C VAL A 92 -18.29 51.90 -2.03
N VAL A 93 -18.17 51.12 -3.10
CA VAL A 93 -16.87 50.74 -3.68
C VAL A 93 -16.27 51.82 -4.60
N ALA A 94 -17.12 52.66 -5.19
CA ALA A 94 -16.71 53.77 -6.03
C ALA A 94 -17.74 54.89 -5.99
N THR A 95 -17.28 56.13 -6.05
CA THR A 95 -18.15 57.30 -6.23
C THR A 95 -17.92 57.90 -7.61
N LEU A 96 -19.02 58.25 -8.28
CA LEU A 96 -19.02 58.85 -9.61
C LEU A 96 -19.47 60.29 -9.53
N ASP A 97 -19.00 61.11 -10.46
CA ASP A 97 -19.47 62.47 -10.65
C ASP A 97 -20.95 62.47 -11.06
N HIS A 98 -21.74 63.35 -10.45
CA HIS A 98 -23.19 63.42 -10.66
C HIS A 98 -23.69 64.85 -10.92
N GLU A 99 -22.80 65.82 -11.11
CA GLU A 99 -23.15 67.22 -11.38
C GLU A 99 -24.02 67.35 -12.64
N GLU A 100 -23.68 66.63 -13.72
CA GLU A 100 -24.48 66.65 -14.95
C GLU A 100 -25.91 66.12 -14.73
N LEU A 101 -26.08 65.13 -13.86
CA LEU A 101 -27.39 64.54 -13.54
C LEU A 101 -28.22 65.49 -12.68
N LEU A 102 -27.59 66.21 -11.75
CA LEU A 102 -28.26 67.23 -10.95
C LEU A 102 -28.74 68.39 -11.83
N ALA A 103 -27.87 68.91 -12.71
CA ALA A 103 -28.23 69.98 -13.63
C ALA A 103 -29.40 69.58 -14.56
N LYS A 104 -29.40 68.35 -15.10
CA LYS A 104 -30.52 67.83 -15.91
C LYS A 104 -31.82 67.71 -15.11
N LYS A 105 -31.74 67.36 -13.82
CA LYS A 105 -32.91 67.25 -12.96
C LYS A 105 -33.53 68.62 -12.66
N GLU A 106 -32.71 69.65 -12.46
CA GLU A 106 -33.19 71.01 -12.18
C GLU A 106 -33.76 71.72 -13.42
N ALA A 107 -33.38 71.28 -14.62
CA ALA A 107 -33.89 71.81 -15.88
C ALA A 107 -35.27 71.24 -16.29
N ILE A 108 -35.82 70.29 -15.53
CA ILE A 108 -37.13 69.64 -15.74
C ILE A 108 -38.11 70.12 -14.67
#